data_AF-A0A2M8AL23-F1
#
_entry.id   AF-A0A2M8AL23-F1
#
_cell.length_a   1.000
_cell.length_b   1.000
_cell.length_c   1.000
_cell.angle_alpha   90.00
_cell.angle_beta   90.00
_cell.angle_gamma   90.00
#
_symmetry.space_group_name_H-M   'P 1'
#
loop_
_entity.id
_entity.type
_entity.pdbx_description
1 polymer ?
#
loop_
_entity_poly.entity_id
_entity_poly.type
_entity_poly.pdbx_seq_one_letter_code
_entity_poly.pdbx_strand_id
1 'polypeptide(L)'
;MTERVNGNSFPSESLTGNMDFFVIRTTLDITPTGVVADESQARFESLIEAFSTRAQPVIIGNVYETAEVGPIPDLPVTSISSGATITVYNIKVAMEHANAWDNTGVDLADTLDGVAGFVSNIPTDDNNISVEKWEFMDFTA
;
A
#
# COMPACT_ATOMS: atom_id res chain seq x y z
N MET A 1 -9.06 4.50 -18.83
CA MET A 1 -8.50 4.96 -20.13
C MET A 1 -7.69 3.80 -20.69
N THR A 2 -7.55 3.64 -22.00
CA THR A 2 -6.82 2.50 -22.59
C THR A 2 -5.71 3.04 -23.45
N GLU A 3 -4.49 2.60 -23.21
CA GLU A 3 -3.37 2.96 -24.05
C GLU A 3 -3.27 1.94 -25.18
N ARG A 4 -3.09 2.44 -26.40
CA ARG A 4 -2.93 1.62 -27.59
C ARG A 4 -1.47 1.64 -28.00
N VAL A 5 -0.80 0.51 -27.82
CA VAL A 5 0.56 0.29 -28.32
C VAL A 5 0.50 -0.85 -29.34
N ASN A 6 0.98 -0.59 -30.55
CA ASN A 6 1.07 -1.57 -31.65
C ASN A 6 -0.25 -2.34 -31.94
N GLY A 7 -1.39 -1.66 -31.82
CA GLY A 7 -2.71 -2.24 -32.10
C GLY A 7 -3.31 -3.06 -30.95
N ASN A 8 -2.55 -3.31 -29.87
CA ASN A 8 -3.07 -3.91 -28.65
C ASN A 8 -3.52 -2.83 -27.66
N SER A 9 -4.67 -3.10 -27.03
CA SER A 9 -5.26 -2.25 -26.00
C SER A 9 -4.79 -2.72 -24.62
N PHE A 10 -4.04 -1.90 -23.91
CA PHE A 10 -3.61 -2.17 -22.54
C PHE A 10 -4.41 -1.30 -21.55
N PRO A 11 -4.71 -1.80 -20.35
CA PRO A 11 -5.19 -0.93 -19.27
C PRO A 11 -4.16 0.17 -19.05
N SER A 12 -4.60 1.42 -19.15
CA SER A 12 -3.76 2.59 -18.92
C SER A 12 -4.30 3.33 -17.71
N GLU A 13 -3.42 3.45 -16.72
CA GLU A 13 -3.67 4.13 -15.46
C GLU A 13 -3.05 5.53 -15.46
N SER A 14 -2.63 6.04 -16.64
CA SER A 14 -2.16 7.40 -16.82
C SER A 14 -3.32 8.39 -16.65
N LEU A 15 -3.61 8.79 -15.41
CA LEU A 15 -4.41 9.98 -15.16
C LEU A 15 -3.51 11.20 -15.26
N THR A 16 -3.89 12.12 -16.16
CA THR A 16 -3.30 13.44 -16.27
C THR A 16 -3.94 14.35 -15.23
N GLY A 17 -3.30 14.48 -14.07
CA GLY A 17 -3.72 15.32 -12.95
C GLY A 17 -2.68 15.31 -11.83
N ASN A 18 -2.77 16.25 -10.89
CA ASN A 18 -1.92 16.32 -9.69
C ASN A 18 -2.29 15.21 -8.69
N MET A 19 -2.23 13.95 -9.12
CA MET A 19 -2.52 12.80 -8.29
C MET A 19 -1.25 12.00 -8.05
N ASP A 20 -1.10 11.50 -6.83
CA ASP A 20 -0.04 10.56 -6.49
C ASP A 20 -0.62 9.14 -6.40
N PHE A 21 0.15 8.18 -6.92
CA PHE A 21 -0.18 6.77 -6.86
C PHE A 21 0.72 6.09 -5.85
N PHE A 22 0.15 5.21 -5.04
CA PHE A 22 0.89 4.47 -4.02
C PHE A 22 0.53 2.99 -4.08
N VAL A 23 1.56 2.17 -3.87
CA VAL A 23 1.38 0.77 -3.48
C VAL A 23 1.67 0.67 -2.00
N ILE A 24 0.70 0.19 -1.25
CA ILE A 24 0.85 -0.10 0.17
C ILE A 24 0.99 -1.61 0.30
N ARG A 25 2.02 -2.03 1.04
CA ARG A 25 2.38 -3.43 1.23
C ARG A 25 2.37 -3.72 2.72
N THR A 26 1.86 -4.88 3.12
CA THR A 26 1.85 -5.31 4.53
C THR A 26 1.87 -6.84 4.65
N THR A 27 2.40 -7.35 5.76
CA THR A 27 2.34 -8.77 6.10
C THR A 27 1.04 -9.17 6.81
N LEU A 28 0.20 -8.17 7.15
CA LEU A 28 -1.07 -8.39 7.82
C LEU A 28 -2.19 -8.55 6.80
N ASP A 29 -3.09 -9.49 7.06
CA ASP A 29 -4.27 -9.67 6.22
C ASP A 29 -5.18 -8.42 6.29
N ILE A 30 -5.37 -7.80 5.12
CA ILE A 30 -6.23 -6.63 4.88
C ILE A 30 -7.32 -6.95 3.84
N THR A 31 -7.64 -8.22 3.64
CA THR A 31 -8.63 -8.64 2.65
C THR A 31 -10.02 -8.12 3.05
N PRO A 32 -10.71 -7.35 2.19
CA PRO A 32 -12.05 -6.89 2.48
C PRO A 32 -13.04 -8.07 2.40
N THR A 33 -13.64 -8.43 3.53
CA THR A 33 -14.59 -9.55 3.64
C THR A 33 -16.04 -9.08 3.76
N GLY A 34 -16.28 -7.80 4.05
CA GLY A 34 -17.60 -7.23 4.29
C GLY A 34 -18.24 -7.65 5.62
N VAL A 35 -17.49 -8.35 6.47
CA VAL A 35 -17.93 -8.79 7.80
C VAL A 35 -17.23 -7.93 8.85
N VAL A 36 -17.98 -7.05 9.52
CA VAL A 36 -17.42 -6.08 10.50
C VAL A 36 -16.69 -6.75 11.68
N ALA A 37 -17.07 -7.98 12.02
CA ALA A 37 -16.42 -8.74 13.10
C ALA A 37 -15.10 -9.41 12.67
N ASP A 38 -14.77 -9.38 11.38
CA ASP A 38 -13.54 -9.96 10.85
C ASP A 38 -12.36 -8.99 11.05
N GLU A 39 -11.23 -9.51 11.54
CA GLU A 39 -10.05 -8.70 11.83
C GLU A 39 -9.44 -8.11 10.56
N SER A 40 -9.48 -8.84 9.44
CA SER A 40 -8.96 -8.37 8.14
C SER A 40 -9.77 -7.18 7.62
N GLN A 41 -11.10 -7.23 7.76
CA GLN A 41 -12.00 -6.13 7.44
C GLN A 41 -11.74 -4.91 8.33
N ALA A 42 -11.59 -5.11 9.64
CA ALA A 42 -11.32 -4.04 10.58
C ALA A 42 -9.96 -3.35 10.29
N ARG A 43 -8.93 -4.12 9.93
CA ARG A 43 -7.62 -3.59 9.51
C ARG A 43 -7.74 -2.79 8.22
N PHE A 44 -8.46 -3.31 7.23
CA PHE A 44 -8.68 -2.61 5.97
C PHE A 44 -9.39 -1.26 6.19
N GLU A 45 -10.45 -1.22 6.99
CA GLU A 45 -11.17 0.02 7.30
C GLU A 45 -10.29 1.03 8.06
N SER A 46 -9.51 0.55 9.04
CA SER A 46 -8.58 1.39 9.80
C SER A 46 -7.49 2.00 8.91
N LEU A 47 -7.00 1.23 7.94
CA LEU A 47 -6.02 1.69 6.95
C LEU A 47 -6.60 2.83 6.09
N ILE A 48 -7.80 2.64 5.55
CA ILE A 48 -8.47 3.65 4.73
C ILE A 48 -8.81 4.89 5.55
N GLU A 49 -9.25 4.74 6.81
CA GLU A 49 -9.51 5.85 7.71
C GLU A 49 -8.25 6.69 7.94
N ALA A 50 -7.11 6.05 8.24
CA ALA A 50 -5.84 6.73 8.45
C ALA A 50 -5.45 7.60 7.24
N PHE A 51 -5.56 7.07 6.02
CA PHE A 51 -5.31 7.86 4.80
C PHE A 51 -6.31 8.99 4.60
N SER A 52 -7.59 8.73 4.90
CA SER A 52 -8.69 9.70 4.78
C SER A 52 -8.49 10.94 5.66
N THR A 53 -7.74 10.82 6.76
CA THR A 53 -7.45 11.98 7.63
C THR A 53 -6.59 13.06 6.97
N ARG A 54 -5.80 12.71 5.95
CA ARG A 54 -4.81 13.61 5.32
C ARG A 54 -4.99 13.78 3.82
N ALA A 55 -5.54 12.77 3.14
CA ALA A 55 -5.84 12.83 1.73
C ALA A 55 -7.20 12.20 1.44
N GLN A 56 -7.68 12.33 0.21
CA GLN A 56 -8.85 11.60 -0.27
C GLN A 56 -8.36 10.41 -1.10
N PRO A 57 -8.19 9.21 -0.50
CA PRO A 57 -7.73 8.04 -1.22
C PRO A 57 -8.85 7.49 -2.11
N VAL A 58 -8.48 7.15 -3.35
CA VAL A 58 -9.30 6.39 -4.30
C VAL A 58 -8.65 5.02 -4.46
N ILE A 59 -9.41 3.98 -4.12
CA ILE A 59 -8.95 2.60 -4.29
C ILE A 59 -9.05 2.25 -5.78
N ILE A 60 -7.91 1.96 -6.41
CA ILE A 60 -7.82 1.72 -7.86
C ILE A 60 -7.68 0.23 -8.22
N GLY A 61 -7.66 -0.65 -7.21
CA GLY A 61 -7.63 -2.09 -7.40
C GLY A 61 -8.00 -2.84 -6.13
N ASN A 62 -8.36 -4.12 -6.29
CA ASN A 62 -8.58 -5.00 -5.15
C ASN A 62 -7.27 -5.27 -4.42
N VAL A 63 -7.37 -5.64 -3.15
CA VAL A 63 -6.26 -6.23 -2.41
C VAL A 63 -5.80 -7.49 -3.14
N TYR A 64 -4.50 -7.64 -3.33
CA TYR A 64 -3.90 -8.82 -3.95
C TYR A 64 -2.69 -9.31 -3.17
N GLU A 65 -2.51 -10.63 -3.19
CA GLU A 65 -1.45 -11.32 -2.46
C GLU A 65 -0.25 -11.59 -3.37
N THR A 66 0.95 -11.39 -2.83
CA THR A 66 2.21 -11.82 -3.44
C THR A 66 2.94 -12.76 -2.50
N ALA A 67 3.48 -13.85 -3.04
CA ALA A 67 4.34 -14.75 -2.29
C ALA A 67 5.79 -14.31 -2.46
N GLU A 68 6.41 -13.84 -1.38
CA GLU A 68 7.76 -13.28 -1.37
C GLU A 68 8.70 -14.09 -0.47
N VAL A 69 10.00 -14.04 -0.73
CA VAL A 69 11.01 -14.78 0.05
C VAL A 69 11.74 -13.84 0.99
N GLY A 70 11.74 -14.18 2.27
CA GLY A 70 12.37 -13.38 3.31
C GLY A 70 13.90 -13.32 3.27
N PRO A 71 14.53 -12.25 3.79
CA PRO A 71 13.91 -11.03 4.33
C PRO A 71 13.42 -10.07 3.24
N ILE A 72 12.31 -9.38 3.51
CA ILE A 72 11.73 -8.38 2.60
C ILE A 72 12.27 -7.02 3.04
N PRO A 73 13.10 -6.33 2.22
CA PRO A 73 13.87 -5.16 2.68
C PRO A 73 13.04 -3.98 3.16
N ASP A 74 11.82 -3.82 2.64
CA ASP A 74 10.93 -2.68 2.91
C ASP A 74 9.87 -2.96 3.98
N LEU A 75 9.71 -4.22 4.40
CA LEU A 75 8.78 -4.64 5.46
C LEU A 75 9.56 -5.14 6.69
N PRO A 76 9.04 -4.97 7.91
CA PRO A 76 9.80 -5.24 9.11
C PRO A 76 10.18 -6.71 9.22
N VAL A 77 11.44 -6.91 9.58
CA VAL A 77 12.17 -8.19 9.57
C VAL A 77 11.75 -9.12 10.70
N THR A 78 10.97 -8.65 11.68
CA THR A 78 10.89 -9.27 13.01
C THR A 78 10.14 -10.60 13.09
N SER A 79 9.51 -11.07 12.01
CA SER A 79 8.92 -12.43 11.93
C SER A 79 9.43 -13.28 10.76
N ILE A 80 10.43 -12.80 10.01
CA ILE A 80 10.80 -13.36 8.72
C ILE A 80 12.07 -14.20 8.86
N SER A 81 11.89 -15.52 8.88
CA SER A 81 13.04 -16.43 8.73
C SER A 81 13.61 -16.30 7.31
N SER A 82 14.92 -16.10 7.19
CA SER A 82 15.60 -16.06 5.88
C SER A 82 15.22 -17.28 5.05
N GLY A 83 14.73 -17.07 3.83
CA GLY A 83 14.29 -18.13 2.92
C GLY A 83 12.86 -18.63 3.14
N ALA A 84 12.10 -18.10 4.09
CA ALA A 84 10.68 -18.40 4.23
C ALA A 84 9.85 -17.71 3.14
N THR A 85 8.88 -18.43 2.59
CA THR A 85 7.82 -17.85 1.75
C THR A 85 6.81 -17.14 2.65
N ILE A 86 6.54 -15.88 2.35
CA ILE A 86 5.66 -14.99 3.10
C ILE A 86 4.60 -14.46 2.15
N THR A 87 3.36 -14.42 2.64
CA THR A 87 2.27 -13.72 1.97
C THR A 87 2.35 -12.23 2.30
N VAL A 88 2.45 -11.41 1.27
CA VAL A 88 2.37 -9.95 1.35
C VAL A 88 1.07 -9.51 0.71
N TYR A 89 0.31 -8.70 1.44
CA TYR A 89 -0.92 -8.09 0.98
C TYR A 89 -0.62 -6.71 0.41
N ASN A 90 -1.09 -6.48 -0.81
CA ASN A 90 -0.82 -5.26 -1.56
C ASN A 90 -2.14 -4.58 -1.92
N ILE A 91 -2.18 -3.26 -1.79
CA ILE A 91 -3.29 -2.43 -2.25
C ILE A 91 -2.76 -1.23 -3.03
N LYS A 92 -3.45 -0.90 -4.13
CA LYS A 92 -3.16 0.25 -4.96
C LYS A 92 -4.16 1.36 -4.68
N VAL A 93 -3.64 2.54 -4.35
CA VAL A 93 -4.45 3.73 -4.09
C VAL A 93 -3.93 4.91 -4.91
N ALA A 94 -4.85 5.76 -5.34
CA ALA A 94 -4.55 7.06 -5.90
C ALA A 94 -5.01 8.14 -4.92
N MET A 95 -4.30 9.26 -4.85
CA MET A 95 -4.63 10.37 -3.95
C MET A 95 -4.75 11.66 -4.76
N GLU A 96 -5.80 12.45 -4.54
CA GLU A 96 -6.12 13.63 -5.36
C GLU A 96 -5.19 14.86 -5.15
N HIS A 97 -4.26 14.79 -4.19
CA HIS A 97 -3.31 15.86 -3.91
C HIS A 97 -1.87 15.37 -4.09
N ALA A 98 -1.20 15.91 -5.12
CA ALA A 98 0.25 15.76 -5.27
C ALA A 98 0.96 16.30 -4.01
N ASN A 99 1.95 15.55 -3.53
CA ASN A 99 2.84 15.92 -2.43
C ASN A 99 2.10 16.16 -1.10
N ALA A 100 1.00 15.44 -0.87
CA ALA A 100 0.21 15.57 0.36
C ALA A 100 1.03 15.32 1.64
N TRP A 101 2.14 14.59 1.54
CA TRP A 101 3.04 14.31 2.66
C TRP A 101 4.37 15.09 2.62
N ASP A 102 4.87 15.49 1.44
CA ASP A 102 6.15 16.21 1.31
C ASP A 102 6.17 17.56 2.05
N ASN A 103 5.02 18.20 2.22
CA ASN A 103 4.90 19.49 2.91
C ASN A 103 4.94 19.39 4.44
N THR A 104 4.96 18.18 5.00
CA THR A 104 4.85 17.97 6.45
C THR A 104 6.12 17.40 7.10
N GLY A 105 7.07 16.89 6.31
CA GLY A 105 8.28 16.24 6.83
C GLY A 105 7.99 14.94 7.59
N VAL A 106 6.80 14.36 7.37
CA VAL A 106 6.35 13.09 7.93
C VAL A 106 6.04 12.18 6.75
N ASP A 107 6.61 10.98 6.70
CA ASP A 107 6.37 10.08 5.58
C ASP A 107 4.97 9.46 5.65
N LEU A 108 4.49 8.94 4.51
CA LEU A 108 3.20 8.26 4.46
C LEU A 108 3.21 7.00 5.34
N ALA A 109 4.33 6.30 5.40
CA ALA A 109 4.54 5.18 6.31
C ALA A 109 4.44 5.62 7.79
N ASP A 110 5.00 6.77 8.16
CA ASP A 110 4.94 7.31 9.53
C ASP A 110 3.53 7.70 9.96
N THR A 111 2.63 7.99 9.01
CA THR A 111 1.22 8.28 9.32
C THR A 111 0.46 7.04 9.78
N LEU A 112 1.01 5.87 9.46
CA LEU A 112 0.47 4.57 9.82
C LEU A 112 1.13 4.04 11.10
N ASP A 113 2.18 4.72 11.58
CA ASP A 113 2.74 4.51 12.92
C ASP A 113 1.71 4.95 13.97
N GLY A 114 1.32 4.02 14.83
CA GLY A 114 0.29 4.20 15.85
C GLY A 114 -1.12 3.79 15.46
N VAL A 115 -1.38 3.34 14.22
CA VAL A 115 -2.69 2.76 13.86
C VAL A 115 -2.83 1.38 14.50
N ALA A 116 -3.85 1.24 15.36
CA ALA A 116 -4.13 0.00 16.07
C ALA A 116 -4.29 -1.16 15.09
N GLY A 117 -3.49 -2.21 15.27
CA GLY A 117 -3.50 -3.37 14.40
C GLY A 117 -2.46 -3.35 13.27
N PHE A 118 -1.77 -2.23 13.01
CA PHE A 118 -0.62 -2.17 12.09
C PHE A 118 0.72 -1.96 12.82
N VAL A 119 0.67 -1.39 14.02
CA VAL A 119 1.72 -1.53 15.03
C VAL A 119 1.46 -2.85 15.75
N SER A 120 2.20 -3.90 15.41
CA SER A 120 2.25 -5.04 16.35
C SER A 120 3.10 -4.62 17.55
N ASN A 121 3.09 -5.38 18.65
CA ASN A 121 3.97 -5.21 19.81
C ASN A 121 5.47 -5.40 19.47
N ILE A 122 5.94 -4.88 18.34
CA ILE A 122 7.35 -4.77 17.96
C ILE A 122 7.86 -3.46 18.60
N PRO A 123 9.09 -3.44 19.14
CA PRO A 123 9.62 -2.25 19.79
C PRO A 123 9.70 -1.12 18.76
N THR A 124 8.80 -0.14 18.90
CA THR A 124 8.80 1.30 18.49
C THR A 124 9.44 1.77 17.17
N ASP A 125 10.05 0.91 16.36
CA ASP A 125 10.92 1.30 15.26
C ASP A 125 10.58 0.57 13.94
N ASP A 126 9.54 -0.29 13.92
CA ASP A 126 9.23 -1.20 12.79
C ASP A 126 7.72 -1.27 12.49
N ASN A 127 7.24 -0.44 11.54
CA ASN A 127 5.86 -0.50 11.03
C ASN A 127 5.65 -1.72 10.14
N ASN A 128 4.56 -2.50 10.31
CA ASN A 128 4.22 -3.64 9.40
C ASN A 128 3.70 -3.20 8.03
N ILE A 129 3.95 -1.96 7.64
CA ILE A 129 3.51 -1.37 6.39
C ILE A 129 4.71 -0.73 5.69
N SER A 130 4.83 -1.04 4.41
CA SER A 130 5.67 -0.32 3.46
C SER A 130 4.77 0.47 2.54
N VAL A 131 5.18 1.69 2.22
CA VAL A 131 4.47 2.54 1.25
C VAL A 131 5.46 3.03 0.22
N GLU A 132 5.22 2.63 -1.03
CA GLU A 132 6.04 3.03 -2.16
C GLU A 132 5.23 3.92 -3.09
N LYS A 133 5.79 5.08 -3.43
CA LYS A 133 5.24 5.92 -4.49
C LYS A 133 5.38 5.15 -5.78
N TRP A 134 4.25 4.90 -6.43
CA TRP A 134 4.22 4.22 -7.71
C TRP A 134 4.51 5.25 -8.80
N GLU A 135 5.79 5.54 -8.99
CA GLU A 135 6.25 6.20 -10.20
C GLU A 135 6.12 5.16 -11.32
N PHE A 136 5.44 5.53 -12.42
CA PHE A 136 5.32 4.66 -13.58
C PHE A 136 6.73 4.18 -13.96
N MET A 137 6.98 2.87 -13.82
CA MET A 137 8.21 2.27 -14.35
C MET A 137 8.32 2.70 -15.81
N ASP A 138 9.40 3.41 -16.14
CA ASP A 138 9.77 3.69 -17.52
C ASP A 138 9.99 2.34 -18.21
N PHE A 139 9.03 1.91 -19.03
CA PHE A 139 9.21 0.79 -19.93
C PHE A 139 10.08 1.24 -21.11
N THR A 140 11.33 1.61 -20.82
CA THR A 140 12.37 1.65 -21.85
C THR A 140 12.74 0.20 -22.17
N ALA A 141 12.35 -0.21 -23.39
CA ALA A 141 12.52 -1.52 -23.98
C ALA A 141 13.99 -1.96 -24.13
#